data_AF-A0A523JN65-F1
#
_entry.id   AF-A0A523JN65-F1
#
_cell.length_a   1.000
_cell.length_b   1.000
_cell.length_c   1.000
_cell.angle_alpha   90.00
_cell.angle_beta   90.00
_cell.angle_gamma   90.00
#
_symmetry.space_group_name_H-M   'P 1'
#
loop_
_entity.id
_entity.type
_entity.pdbx_description
1 polymer ?
#
loop_
_entity_poly.entity_id
_entity_poly.type
_entity_poly.pdbx_seq_one_letter_code
_entity_poly.pdbx_strand_id
1 'polypeptide(L)'
;MSSPAKSTEVRPGSRDWWAGLLRESFGPSFWLFAAFAIGMGLTCYVVLGPENFDGAMSGSLDLAGSTLPRVAAAQILAGFVWAMLPRDRLSRLADASHGLRGLVIATAAGIITPGGPASAFSFLAIAAGAGADRGTLITYITSWALLAVQRIIVWDLPFMGAEFSATRFLVCLPLPVLAGMLARWLPLSLVLVNAPQQPGEGK
;
A
#
# COMPACT_ATOMS: atom_id res chain seq x y z
N MET A 1 -24.12 30.07 -14.12
CA MET A 1 -24.76 28.75 -14.29
C MET A 1 -23.78 27.84 -15.02
N SER A 2 -22.87 27.22 -14.28
CA SER A 2 -21.95 26.20 -14.80
C SER A 2 -22.62 24.83 -14.71
N SER A 3 -22.76 24.17 -15.86
CA SER A 3 -23.31 22.82 -16.01
C SER A 3 -22.68 21.84 -15.01
N PRO A 4 -23.46 21.03 -14.27
CA PRO A 4 -22.89 19.99 -13.42
C PRO A 4 -22.26 18.94 -14.35
N ALA A 5 -20.96 18.73 -14.22
CA ALA A 5 -20.26 17.64 -14.86
C ALA A 5 -20.98 16.33 -14.48
N LYS A 6 -21.63 15.68 -15.47
CA LYS A 6 -22.14 14.32 -15.31
C LYS A 6 -20.96 13.45 -14.92
N SER A 7 -20.88 13.01 -13.68
CA SER A 7 -20.11 11.84 -13.31
C SER A 7 -20.75 10.67 -14.05
N THR A 8 -20.29 10.38 -15.26
CA THR A 8 -20.67 9.17 -16.00
C THR A 8 -20.23 7.99 -15.18
N GLU A 9 -21.17 7.41 -14.44
CA GLU A 9 -20.99 6.19 -13.68
C GLU A 9 -20.67 5.07 -14.68
N VAL A 10 -19.39 4.73 -14.79
CA VAL A 10 -18.90 3.72 -15.72
C VAL A 10 -19.35 2.36 -15.21
N ARG A 11 -20.31 1.73 -15.90
CA ARG A 11 -20.85 0.42 -15.53
C ARG A 11 -19.77 -0.66 -15.68
N PRO A 12 -19.49 -1.48 -14.65
CA PRO A 12 -18.59 -2.63 -14.75
C PRO A 12 -18.99 -3.54 -15.92
N GLY A 13 -18.03 -3.95 -16.74
CA GLY A 13 -18.25 -4.81 -17.91
C GLY A 13 -18.68 -4.09 -19.20
N SER A 14 -18.89 -2.77 -19.18
CA SER A 14 -19.11 -1.99 -20.41
C SER A 14 -17.82 -1.81 -21.23
N ARG A 15 -17.95 -1.44 -22.52
CA ARG A 15 -16.78 -1.14 -23.38
C ARG A 15 -15.92 -0.02 -22.79
N ASP A 16 -16.55 1.02 -22.25
CA ASP A 16 -15.84 2.17 -21.67
C ASP A 16 -15.11 1.77 -20.38
N TRP A 17 -15.66 0.82 -19.62
CA TRP A 17 -14.99 0.23 -18.45
C TRP A 17 -13.73 -0.55 -18.84
N TRP A 18 -13.82 -1.43 -19.83
CA TRP A 18 -12.66 -2.18 -20.33
C TRP A 18 -11.59 -1.26 -20.92
N ALA A 19 -12.00 -0.24 -21.69
CA ALA A 19 -11.09 0.75 -22.24
C ALA A 19 -10.39 1.57 -21.14
N GLY A 20 -11.11 1.96 -20.09
CA GLY A 20 -10.56 2.62 -18.91
C GLY A 20 -9.53 1.74 -18.19
N LEU A 21 -9.89 0.48 -17.92
CA LEU A 21 -9.02 -0.47 -17.23
C LEU A 21 -7.72 -0.72 -17.98
N LEU A 22 -7.78 -0.89 -19.31
CA LEU A 22 -6.59 -1.04 -20.14
C LEU A 22 -5.72 0.21 -20.11
N ARG A 23 -6.33 1.39 -20.15
CA ARG A 23 -5.59 2.66 -20.11
C ARG A 23 -4.88 2.87 -18.77
N GLU A 24 -5.49 2.46 -17.66
CA GLU A 24 -4.87 2.51 -16.33
C GLU A 24 -3.76 1.45 -16.20
N SER A 25 -3.99 0.24 -16.70
CA SER A 25 -3.00 -0.86 -16.65
C SER A 25 -1.76 -0.55 -17.49
N PHE A 26 -1.94 0.07 -18.66
CA PHE A 26 -0.88 0.44 -19.60
C PHE A 26 -0.55 1.93 -19.54
N GLY A 27 -0.42 2.46 -18.33
CA GLY A 27 -0.04 3.85 -18.08
C GLY A 27 1.41 4.18 -18.43
N PRO A 28 1.84 5.45 -18.22
CA PRO A 28 3.20 5.89 -18.55
C PRO A 28 4.31 5.06 -17.90
N SER A 29 4.10 4.66 -16.64
CA SER A 29 5.06 3.82 -15.91
C SER A 29 5.27 2.46 -16.57
N PHE A 30 4.20 1.83 -17.09
CA PHE A 30 4.30 0.57 -17.81
C PHE A 30 5.21 0.72 -19.04
N TRP A 31 4.96 1.75 -19.85
CA TRP A 31 5.73 1.98 -21.08
C TRP A 31 7.19 2.31 -20.78
N LEU A 32 7.46 3.05 -19.70
CA LEU A 32 8.83 3.30 -19.24
C LEU A 32 9.55 2.00 -18.87
N PHE A 33 8.91 1.13 -18.08
CA PHE A 33 9.49 -0.17 -17.73
C PHE A 33 9.63 -1.10 -18.93
N ALA A 34 8.67 -1.08 -19.87
CA ALA A 34 8.74 -1.86 -21.10
C ALA A 34 9.92 -1.41 -21.98
N ALA A 35 10.08 -0.10 -22.17
CA ALA A 35 11.21 0.45 -22.92
C ALA A 35 12.55 0.09 -22.26
N PHE A 36 12.64 0.20 -20.94
CA PHE A 36 13.83 -0.20 -20.19
C PHE A 36 14.13 -1.69 -20.34
N ALA A 37 13.11 -2.56 -20.21
CA ALA A 37 13.25 -4.00 -20.38
C ALA A 37 13.73 -4.36 -21.80
N ILE A 38 13.16 -3.73 -22.84
CA ILE A 38 13.59 -3.92 -24.23
C ILE A 38 15.05 -3.46 -24.41
N GLY A 39 15.42 -2.29 -23.85
CA GLY A 39 16.78 -1.79 -23.92
C GLY A 39 17.80 -2.72 -23.26
N MET A 40 17.46 -3.26 -22.08
CA MET A 40 18.30 -4.25 -21.38
C MET A 40 18.36 -5.57 -22.14
N GLY A 41 17.24 -6.04 -22.72
CA GLY A 41 17.21 -7.24 -23.55
C GLY A 41 18.08 -7.10 -24.80
N LEU A 42 18.00 -5.96 -25.49
CA LEU A 42 18.85 -5.66 -26.65
C LEU A 42 20.33 -5.59 -26.26
N THR A 43 20.63 -4.95 -25.13
CA THR A 43 22.00 -4.87 -24.60
C THR A 43 22.54 -6.26 -24.28
N CYS A 44 21.73 -7.12 -23.66
CA CYS A 44 22.08 -8.51 -23.40
C CYS A 44 22.38 -9.26 -24.71
N TYR A 45 21.52 -9.13 -25.72
CA TYR A 45 21.71 -9.77 -27.01
C TYR A 45 23.00 -9.32 -27.72
N VAL A 46 23.29 -8.01 -27.70
CA VAL A 46 24.48 -7.45 -28.38
C VAL A 46 25.78 -7.77 -27.65
N VAL A 47 25.79 -7.71 -26.31
CA VAL A 47 27.00 -7.87 -25.50
C VAL A 47 27.33 -9.33 -25.19
N LEU A 48 26.30 -10.14 -24.87
CA LEU A 48 26.46 -11.53 -24.42
C LEU A 48 26.11 -12.54 -25.51
N GLY A 49 25.51 -12.10 -26.62
CA GLY A 49 25.16 -12.95 -27.76
C GLY A 49 23.81 -13.67 -27.61
N PRO A 50 23.35 -14.33 -28.71
CA PRO A 50 22.02 -14.93 -28.80
C PRO A 50 21.80 -16.08 -27.82
N GLU A 51 22.79 -16.94 -27.59
CA GLU A 51 22.64 -18.11 -26.70
C GLU A 51 22.35 -17.70 -25.25
N ASN A 52 23.07 -16.69 -24.74
CA ASN A 52 22.84 -16.17 -23.39
C ASN A 52 21.51 -15.41 -23.29
N PHE A 53 21.10 -14.73 -24.35
CA PHE A 53 19.79 -14.08 -24.43
C PHE A 53 18.65 -15.11 -24.36
N ASP A 54 18.73 -16.19 -25.13
CA ASP A 54 17.70 -17.23 -25.14
C ASP A 54 17.59 -17.93 -23.78
N GLY A 55 18.73 -18.19 -23.12
CA GLY A 55 18.76 -18.71 -21.75
C GLY A 55 18.12 -17.76 -20.74
N ALA A 56 18.45 -16.46 -20.81
CA ALA A 56 17.85 -15.45 -19.93
C ALA A 56 16.34 -15.27 -20.18
N MET A 57 15.91 -15.32 -21.45
CA MET A 57 14.51 -15.19 -21.84
C MET A 57 13.69 -16.38 -21.35
N SER A 58 14.15 -17.61 -21.56
CA SER A 58 13.48 -18.83 -21.08
C SER A 58 13.38 -18.86 -19.55
N GLY A 59 14.47 -18.56 -18.83
CA GLY A 59 14.44 -18.43 -17.37
C GLY A 59 13.46 -17.35 -16.88
N SER A 60 13.38 -16.22 -17.58
CA SER A 60 12.42 -15.15 -17.27
C SER A 60 10.97 -15.59 -17.50
N LEU A 61 10.70 -16.34 -18.57
CA LEU A 61 9.37 -16.88 -18.87
C LEU A 61 8.95 -17.96 -17.86
N ASP A 62 9.87 -18.82 -17.42
CA ASP A 62 9.61 -19.83 -16.39
C ASP A 62 9.31 -19.18 -15.03
N LEU A 63 10.07 -18.15 -14.66
CA LEU A 63 9.79 -17.38 -13.45
C LEU A 63 8.42 -16.69 -13.54
N ALA A 64 8.10 -16.08 -14.68
CA ALA A 64 6.80 -15.45 -14.91
C ALA A 64 5.67 -16.48 -14.83
N GLY A 65 5.79 -17.62 -15.51
CA GLY A 65 4.78 -18.69 -15.52
C GLY A 65 4.53 -19.30 -14.14
N SER A 66 5.57 -19.42 -13.31
CA SER A 66 5.45 -19.96 -11.96
C SER A 66 4.98 -18.93 -10.92
N THR A 67 5.32 -17.64 -11.10
CA THR A 67 5.07 -16.57 -10.13
C THR A 67 3.76 -15.83 -10.39
N LEU A 68 3.44 -15.51 -11.65
CA LEU A 68 2.24 -14.74 -11.99
C LEU A 68 0.94 -15.37 -11.46
N PRO A 69 0.71 -16.70 -11.53
CA PRO A 69 -0.50 -17.30 -10.97
C PRO A 69 -0.59 -17.12 -9.45
N ARG A 70 0.54 -17.23 -8.74
CA ARG A 70 0.61 -17.04 -7.28
C ARG A 70 0.32 -15.59 -6.90
N VAL A 71 0.92 -14.64 -7.64
CA VAL A 71 0.68 -13.21 -7.45
C VAL A 71 -0.78 -12.87 -7.74
N ALA A 72 -1.36 -13.38 -8.82
CA ALA A 72 -2.77 -13.17 -9.17
C ALA A 72 -3.69 -13.69 -8.05
N ALA A 73 -3.47 -14.91 -7.56
CA ALA A 73 -4.23 -15.48 -6.45
C ALA A 73 -4.09 -14.62 -5.18
N ALA A 74 -2.87 -14.18 -4.85
CA ALA A 74 -2.62 -13.32 -3.69
C ALA A 74 -3.32 -11.95 -3.80
N GLN A 75 -3.32 -11.33 -4.99
CA GLN A 75 -3.99 -10.03 -5.21
C GLN A 75 -5.51 -10.17 -5.14
N ILE A 76 -6.09 -11.24 -5.69
CA ILE A 76 -7.53 -11.53 -5.58
C ILE A 76 -7.92 -11.73 -4.12
N LEU A 77 -7.15 -12.55 -3.38
CA LEU A 77 -7.37 -12.77 -1.95
C LEU A 77 -7.27 -11.46 -1.17
N ALA A 78 -6.27 -10.63 -1.44
CA ALA A 78 -6.13 -9.32 -0.81
C ALA A 78 -7.36 -8.44 -1.07
N GLY A 79 -7.87 -8.40 -2.31
CA GLY A 79 -9.10 -7.69 -2.66
C GLY A 79 -10.31 -8.17 -1.84
N PHE A 80 -10.49 -9.47 -1.69
CA PHE A 80 -11.56 -10.04 -0.85
C PHE A 80 -11.39 -9.73 0.64
N VAL A 81 -10.17 -9.83 1.18
CA VAL A 81 -9.89 -9.47 2.57
C VAL A 81 -10.24 -8.00 2.83
N TRP A 82 -9.90 -7.11 1.90
CA TRP A 82 -10.26 -5.69 1.99
C TRP A 82 -11.76 -5.43 1.87
N ALA A 83 -12.47 -6.21 1.06
CA ALA A 83 -13.93 -6.13 0.95
C ALA A 83 -14.66 -6.66 2.19
N MET A 84 -14.12 -7.69 2.85
CA MET A 84 -14.67 -8.26 4.08
C MET A 84 -14.35 -7.45 5.34
N LEU A 85 -13.45 -6.47 5.25
CA LEU A 85 -13.00 -5.71 6.41
C LEU A 85 -14.13 -4.77 6.89
N PRO A 86 -14.67 -4.96 8.10
CA PRO A 86 -15.83 -4.20 8.56
C PRO A 86 -15.43 -2.76 8.83
N ARG A 87 -15.83 -1.85 7.93
CA ARG A 87 -15.51 -0.41 7.98
C ARG A 87 -15.89 0.20 9.34
N ASP A 88 -16.99 -0.24 9.94
CA ASP A 88 -17.50 0.24 11.22
C ASP A 88 -16.58 -0.10 12.41
N ARG A 89 -15.86 -1.22 12.34
CA ARG A 89 -14.89 -1.56 13.39
C ARG A 89 -13.61 -0.76 13.24
N LEU A 90 -13.21 -0.48 11.99
CA LEU A 90 -12.04 0.36 11.71
C LEU A 90 -12.29 1.80 12.14
N SER A 91 -13.49 2.33 11.90
CA SER A 91 -13.88 3.67 12.37
C SER A 91 -13.95 3.74 13.89
N ARG A 92 -14.56 2.75 14.57
CA ARG A 92 -14.55 2.70 16.05
C ARG A 92 -13.15 2.60 16.65
N LEU A 93 -12.23 1.88 15.99
CA LEU A 93 -10.83 1.82 16.39
C LEU A 93 -10.13 3.18 16.20
N ALA A 94 -10.51 3.92 15.15
CA ALA A 94 -10.07 5.28 14.92
C ALA A 94 -10.65 6.27 15.94
N ASP A 95 -11.91 6.13 16.36
CA ASP A 95 -12.53 6.97 17.41
C ASP A 95 -11.85 6.76 18.77
N ALA A 96 -11.39 5.53 19.06
CA ALA A 96 -10.66 5.20 20.28
C ALA A 96 -9.24 5.83 20.36
N SER A 97 -8.82 6.58 19.32
CA SER A 97 -7.45 7.09 19.13
C SER A 97 -7.10 8.37 19.89
N HIS A 98 -7.57 8.54 21.12
CA HIS A 98 -7.31 9.76 21.87
C HIS A 98 -6.08 9.61 22.79
N GLY A 99 -5.21 10.63 22.80
CA GLY A 99 -4.05 10.70 23.69
C GLY A 99 -3.03 9.57 23.51
N LEU A 100 -2.38 9.16 24.59
CA LEU A 100 -1.32 8.14 24.57
C LEU A 100 -1.85 6.74 24.17
N ARG A 101 -3.10 6.43 24.52
CA ARG A 101 -3.78 5.17 24.13
C ARG A 101 -3.89 5.04 22.62
N GLY A 102 -4.20 6.14 21.92
CA GLY A 102 -4.24 6.17 20.46
C GLY A 102 -2.91 5.80 19.81
N LEU A 103 -1.77 6.22 20.38
CA LEU A 103 -0.45 5.88 19.84
C LEU A 103 -0.14 4.38 19.98
N VAL A 104 -0.52 3.76 21.11
CA VAL A 104 -0.33 2.32 21.32
C VAL A 104 -1.20 1.50 20.36
N ILE A 105 -2.47 1.89 20.22
CA ILE A 105 -3.41 1.24 19.28
C ILE A 105 -2.92 1.41 17.83
N ALA A 106 -2.49 2.61 17.45
CA ALA A 106 -1.93 2.87 16.12
C ALA A 106 -0.66 2.07 15.85
N THR A 107 0.20 1.90 16.85
CA THR A 107 1.40 1.07 16.75
C THR A 107 1.01 -0.38 16.49
N ALA A 108 0.12 -0.95 17.29
CA ALA A 108 -0.37 -2.31 17.10
C ALA A 108 -1.05 -2.49 15.73
N ALA A 109 -1.91 -1.55 15.33
CA ALA A 109 -2.56 -1.57 14.02
C ALA A 109 -1.55 -1.57 12.86
N GLY A 110 -0.48 -0.77 12.95
CA GLY A 110 0.59 -0.76 11.94
C GLY A 110 1.35 -2.08 11.85
N ILE A 111 1.67 -2.69 13.00
CA ILE A 111 2.36 -4.00 13.09
C ILE A 111 1.58 -5.10 12.38
N ILE A 112 0.25 -5.13 12.59
CA ILE A 112 -0.61 -6.21 12.10
C ILE A 112 -1.17 -5.95 10.69
N THR A 113 -1.15 -4.71 10.19
CA THR A 113 -1.73 -4.39 8.88
C THR A 113 -0.95 -5.12 7.79
N PRO A 114 -1.56 -6.11 7.10
CA PRO A 114 -0.89 -6.82 6.03
C PRO A 114 -0.93 -6.00 4.74
N GLY A 115 -0.09 -6.40 3.79
CA GLY A 115 -0.07 -5.82 2.44
C GLY A 115 0.94 -4.68 2.27
N GLY A 116 0.89 -4.08 1.07
CA GLY A 116 1.76 -3.01 0.63
C GLY A 116 1.22 -1.61 0.96
N PRO A 117 1.86 -0.55 0.43
CA PRO A 117 1.44 0.84 0.67
C PRO A 117 -0.06 1.08 0.42
N ALA A 118 -0.62 0.53 -0.67
CA ALA A 118 -2.04 0.70 -1.01
C ALA A 118 -2.99 0.33 0.14
N SER A 119 -2.69 -0.77 0.84
CA SER A 119 -3.43 -1.27 1.99
C SER A 119 -3.33 -0.34 3.20
N ALA A 120 -2.10 0.02 3.58
CA ALA A 120 -1.87 0.88 4.74
C ALA A 120 -2.41 2.29 4.55
N PHE A 121 -2.20 2.90 3.38
CA PHE A 121 -2.70 4.24 3.09
C PHE A 121 -4.23 4.30 3.00
N SER A 122 -4.88 3.21 2.56
CA SER A 122 -6.35 3.11 2.60
C SER A 122 -6.88 3.16 4.03
N PHE A 123 -6.28 2.38 4.95
CA PHE A 123 -6.66 2.43 6.37
C PHE A 123 -6.35 3.79 7.00
N LEU A 124 -5.18 4.37 6.68
CA LEU A 124 -4.79 5.71 7.12
C LEU A 124 -5.82 6.76 6.70
N ALA A 125 -6.30 6.72 5.45
CA ALA A 125 -7.31 7.64 4.94
C ALA A 125 -8.65 7.50 5.66
N ILE A 126 -9.08 6.26 5.97
CA ILE A 126 -10.30 6.00 6.74
C ILE A 126 -10.17 6.54 8.17
N ALA A 127 -9.05 6.25 8.83
CA ALA A 127 -8.79 6.76 10.17
C ALA A 127 -8.77 8.29 10.20
N ALA A 128 -8.18 8.92 9.17
CA ALA A 128 -8.16 10.37 9.07
C ALA A 128 -9.55 10.96 8.83
N GLY A 129 -10.37 10.32 7.97
CA GLY A 129 -11.76 10.70 7.74
C GLY A 129 -12.66 10.52 8.97
N ALA A 130 -12.33 9.57 9.85
CA ALA A 130 -12.98 9.37 11.15
C ALA A 130 -12.52 10.38 12.22
N GLY A 131 -11.59 11.28 11.91
CA GLY A 131 -11.11 12.31 12.83
C GLY A 131 -9.98 11.87 13.76
N ALA A 132 -9.29 10.76 13.45
CA ALA A 132 -8.09 10.38 14.19
C ALA A 132 -7.05 11.51 14.14
N ASP A 133 -6.43 11.79 15.29
CA ASP A 133 -5.48 12.88 15.38
C ASP A 133 -4.19 12.62 14.57
N ARG A 134 -3.52 13.69 14.16
CA ARG A 134 -2.30 13.61 13.34
C ARG A 134 -1.21 12.73 13.96
N GLY A 135 -1.08 12.75 15.28
CA GLY A 135 -0.12 11.90 16.00
C GLY A 135 -0.40 10.41 15.82
N THR A 136 -1.67 10.00 15.94
CA THR A 136 -2.11 8.61 15.72
C THR A 136 -1.87 8.20 14.27
N LEU A 137 -2.22 9.04 13.31
CA LEU A 137 -2.01 8.77 11.88
C LEU A 137 -0.53 8.56 11.55
N ILE A 138 0.35 9.44 12.05
CA ILE A 138 1.79 9.32 11.86
C ILE A 138 2.36 8.11 12.59
N THR A 139 1.88 7.80 13.80
CA THR A 139 2.27 6.59 14.53
C THR A 139 1.92 5.34 13.75
N TYR A 140 0.71 5.27 13.20
CA TYR A 140 0.25 4.13 12.44
C TYR A 140 1.13 3.89 11.21
N ILE A 141 1.32 4.92 10.36
CA ILE A 141 2.08 4.74 9.12
C ILE A 141 3.57 4.47 9.39
N THR A 142 4.12 5.08 10.45
CA THR A 142 5.50 4.81 10.89
C THR A 142 5.63 3.40 11.44
N SER A 143 4.67 2.92 12.23
CA SER A 143 4.64 1.55 12.73
C SER A 143 4.54 0.53 11.60
N TRP A 144 3.63 0.74 10.65
CA TRP A 144 3.55 -0.11 9.46
C TRP A 144 4.86 -0.11 8.67
N ALA A 145 5.46 1.07 8.48
CA ALA A 145 6.73 1.20 7.76
C ALA A 145 7.94 0.64 8.50
N LEU A 146 7.90 0.44 9.83
CA LEU A 146 9.06 -0.01 10.63
C LEU A 146 8.90 -1.38 11.26
N LEU A 147 7.68 -1.83 11.56
CA LEU A 147 7.41 -2.97 12.44
C LEU A 147 6.45 -4.01 11.85
N ALA A 148 5.99 -3.82 10.62
CA ALA A 148 5.08 -4.74 9.94
C ALA A 148 5.57 -6.21 9.98
N VAL A 149 4.78 -7.08 10.61
CA VAL A 149 5.14 -8.49 10.83
C VAL A 149 5.32 -9.24 9.53
N GLN A 150 4.48 -8.98 8.53
CA GLN A 150 4.62 -9.61 7.21
C GLN A 150 5.97 -9.32 6.58
N ARG A 151 6.54 -8.12 6.79
CA ARG A 151 7.84 -7.77 6.25
C ARG A 151 8.96 -8.54 6.95
N ILE A 152 8.85 -8.68 8.27
CA ILE A 152 9.85 -9.39 9.06
C ILE A 152 9.90 -10.86 8.64
N ILE A 153 8.73 -11.50 8.53
CA ILE A 153 8.64 -12.93 8.18
C ILE A 153 9.07 -13.19 6.73
N VAL A 154 8.64 -12.35 5.79
CA VAL A 154 8.87 -12.59 4.35
C VAL A 154 10.26 -12.12 3.91
N TRP A 155 10.82 -11.08 4.53
CA TRP A 155 12.03 -10.43 4.03
C TRP A 155 13.17 -10.39 5.04
N ASP A 156 12.95 -9.90 6.26
CA ASP A 156 14.07 -9.74 7.21
C ASP A 156 14.63 -11.10 7.64
N LEU A 157 13.75 -12.03 8.04
CA LEU A 157 14.16 -13.33 8.55
C LEU A 157 14.89 -14.18 7.50
N PRO A 158 14.40 -14.31 6.25
CA PRO A 158 15.05 -15.13 5.23
C PRO A 158 16.37 -14.55 4.71
N PHE A 159 16.50 -13.22 4.67
CA PHE A 159 17.68 -12.58 4.09
C PHE A 159 18.74 -12.19 5.12
N MET A 160 18.33 -11.75 6.31
CA MET A 160 19.22 -11.19 7.33
C MET A 160 19.31 -12.04 8.61
N GLY A 161 18.46 -13.05 8.76
CA GLY A 161 18.44 -13.93 9.92
C GLY A 161 17.72 -13.37 11.15
N ALA A 162 17.55 -14.22 12.16
CA ALA A 162 16.73 -13.93 13.34
C ALA A 162 17.33 -12.84 14.25
N GLU A 163 18.65 -12.86 14.47
CA GLU A 163 19.32 -11.91 15.37
C GLU A 163 19.21 -10.47 14.87
N PHE A 164 19.47 -10.24 13.58
CA PHE A 164 19.31 -8.94 12.95
C PHE A 164 17.84 -8.47 13.00
N SER A 165 16.92 -9.36 12.63
CA SER A 165 15.49 -9.06 12.59
C SER A 165 14.94 -8.66 13.96
N ALA A 166 15.30 -9.41 15.01
CA ALA A 166 14.88 -9.13 16.38
C ALA A 166 15.49 -7.81 16.89
N THR A 167 16.79 -7.60 16.65
CA THR A 167 17.47 -6.36 17.06
C THR A 167 16.85 -5.14 16.41
N ARG A 168 16.62 -5.20 15.08
CA ARG A 168 15.92 -4.14 14.34
C ARG A 168 14.54 -3.87 14.90
N PHE A 169 13.76 -4.92 15.17
CA PHE A 169 12.41 -4.77 15.70
C PHE A 169 12.41 -4.07 17.06
N LEU A 170 13.29 -4.49 17.97
CA LEU A 170 13.40 -3.91 19.31
C LEU A 170 13.85 -2.45 19.27
N VAL A 171 14.86 -2.12 18.46
CA VAL A 171 15.35 -0.74 18.30
C VAL A 171 14.29 0.16 17.68
N CYS A 172 13.52 -0.36 16.72
CA CYS A 172 12.46 0.39 16.06
C CYS A 172 11.17 0.51 16.87
N LEU A 173 10.93 -0.37 17.86
CA LEU A 173 9.70 -0.44 18.63
C LEU A 173 9.22 0.91 19.22
N PRO A 174 10.09 1.76 19.82
CA PRO A 174 9.66 3.06 20.34
C PRO A 174 9.47 4.13 19.26
N LEU A 175 10.06 3.96 18.07
CA LEU A 175 10.12 5.02 17.05
C LEU A 175 8.74 5.48 16.54
N PRO A 176 7.75 4.62 16.29
CA PRO A 176 6.42 5.07 15.89
C PRO A 176 5.76 5.99 16.92
N VAL A 177 5.86 5.64 18.21
CA VAL A 177 5.29 6.43 19.30
C VAL A 177 5.99 7.79 19.39
N LEU A 178 7.32 7.81 19.31
CA LEU A 178 8.11 9.04 19.29
C LEU A 178 7.74 9.93 18.11
N ALA A 179 7.60 9.35 16.91
CA ALA A 179 7.17 10.07 15.72
C ALA A 179 5.77 10.68 15.89
N GLY A 180 4.83 9.93 16.48
CA GLY A 180 3.50 10.44 16.80
C GLY A 180 3.49 11.56 17.84
N MET A 181 4.35 11.47 18.86
CA MET A 181 4.51 12.52 19.87
C MET A 181 5.09 13.80 19.27
N LEU A 182 6.15 13.69 18.45
CA LEU A 182 6.73 14.81 17.71
C LEU A 182 5.69 15.45 16.78
N ALA A 183 4.90 14.60 16.11
CA ALA A 183 3.76 15.01 15.31
C ALA A 183 2.55 15.48 16.11
N ARG A 184 2.56 15.53 17.43
CA ARG A 184 1.58 16.30 18.21
C ARG A 184 2.16 17.64 18.62
N TRP A 185 3.45 17.64 18.93
CA TRP A 185 4.18 18.80 19.39
C TRP A 185 4.36 19.87 18.30
N LEU A 186 4.59 19.48 17.05
CA LEU A 186 4.78 20.43 15.94
C LEU A 186 3.49 21.19 15.59
N PRO A 187 3.46 22.52 15.44
CA PRO A 187 2.24 23.28 15.15
C PRO A 187 1.85 23.25 13.66
N LEU A 188 1.64 22.05 13.08
CA LEU A 188 1.19 21.89 11.69
C LEU A 188 -0.25 21.37 11.66
N SER A 189 -1.09 22.01 10.86
CA SER A 189 -2.46 21.55 10.62
C SER A 189 -2.48 20.42 9.59
N LEU A 190 -3.18 19.33 9.90
CA LEU A 190 -3.50 18.30 8.92
C LEU A 190 -4.77 18.73 8.18
N VAL A 191 -4.65 19.03 6.90
CA VAL A 191 -5.80 19.30 6.02
C VAL A 191 -5.93 18.14 5.04
N LEU A 192 -7.07 17.44 5.09
CA LEU A 192 -7.35 16.37 4.13
C LEU A 192 -7.77 16.99 2.80
N VAL A 193 -7.02 16.68 1.75
CA VAL A 193 -7.41 17.01 0.39
C VAL A 193 -8.53 16.04 0.00
N ASN A 194 -9.74 16.56 -0.17
CA ASN A 194 -10.99 15.80 -0.37
C ASN A 194 -11.34 14.91 0.83
N ALA A 195 -11.72 15.52 1.96
CA ALA A 195 -12.28 14.77 3.09
C ALA A 195 -13.45 13.88 2.59
N PRO A 196 -13.49 12.58 2.95
CA PRO A 196 -14.62 11.73 2.61
C PRO A 196 -15.89 12.37 3.17
N GLN A 197 -16.88 12.63 2.31
CA GLN A 197 -18.16 13.19 2.74
C GLN A 197 -18.75 12.27 3.81
N GLN A 198 -18.97 12.79 5.02
CA GLN A 198 -19.65 12.03 6.06
C GLN A 198 -21.06 11.69 5.55
N PRO A 199 -21.48 10.42 5.56
CA PRO A 199 -22.85 10.06 5.23
C PRO A 199 -23.76 10.59 6.34
N GLY A 200 -24.25 11.83 6.20
CA GLY A 200 -25.14 12.44 7.18
C GLY A 200 -25.31 13.97 7.12
N GLU A 201 -24.41 14.73 6.51
CA GLU A 201 -24.59 16.19 6.38
C GLU A 201 -25.16 16.58 5.01
N GLY A 202 -26.35 16.06 4.72
CA GLY A 202 -27.28 16.64 3.76
C GLY A 202 -28.48 17.18 4.53
N LYS A 203 -28.56 18.50 4.66
CA LYS A 203 -29.85 19.17 4.91
C LYS A 203 -30.72 19.07 3.67
#